data_AF-A0A5U3D994-F1
#
_entry.id   AF-A0A5U3D994-F1
#
_cell.length_a   1.000
_cell.length_b   1.000
_cell.length_c   1.000
_cell.angle_alpha   90.00
_cell.angle_beta   90.00
_cell.angle_gamma   90.00
#
_symmetry.space_group_name_H-M   'P 1'
#
loop_
_entity.id
_entity.type
_entity.pdbx_description
1 polymer ?
#
loop_
_entity_poly.entity_id
_entity_poly.type
_entity_poly.pdbx_seq_one_letter_code
_entity_poly.pdbx_strand_id
1 'polypeptide(L)'
;MSRFTTPAILEMLGHYNWRVHEPFAFYLSDDNSDVIEVPVGFVTDLATVPRIFWILLPPDGKYAKAAIIHDYLYDNALRTKYEADRIFLDGMTVLGVPKWKRIVMYLAVRLFGRGSY
;
A
#
# COMPACT_ATOMS: atom_id res chain seq x y z
N MET A 1 -1.55 -12.98 -12.51
CA MET A 1 -0.79 -12.91 -11.26
C MET A 1 -0.41 -11.46 -11.06
N SER A 2 -0.70 -10.92 -9.89
CA SER A 2 -0.46 -9.51 -9.63
C SER A 2 1.03 -9.20 -9.55
N ARG A 3 1.43 -7.98 -9.94
CA ARG A 3 2.85 -7.60 -9.99
C ARG A 3 3.06 -6.09 -9.89
N PHE A 4 4.21 -5.73 -9.33
CA PHE A 4 4.78 -4.38 -9.42
C PHE A 4 5.80 -4.34 -10.55
N THR A 5 5.77 -3.30 -11.37
CA THR A 5 6.63 -3.17 -12.55
C THR A 5 7.81 -2.24 -12.34
N THR A 6 7.63 -1.19 -11.54
CA THR A 6 8.63 -0.15 -11.33
C THR A 6 9.04 -0.04 -9.85
N PRO A 7 10.24 0.49 -9.55
CA PRO A 7 10.54 0.99 -8.22
C PRO A 7 9.57 2.12 -7.84
N ALA A 8 9.27 2.25 -6.55
CA ALA A 8 8.58 3.43 -6.05
C ALA A 8 9.65 4.44 -5.66
N ILE A 9 9.68 5.59 -6.33
CA ILE A 9 10.62 6.69 -6.04
C ILE A 9 9.86 7.74 -5.24
N LEU A 10 10.36 8.05 -4.05
CA LEU A 10 9.71 8.95 -3.10
C LEU A 10 10.60 10.14 -2.76
N GLU A 11 10.00 11.31 -2.68
CA GLU A 11 10.57 12.54 -2.12
C GLU A 11 10.09 12.68 -0.67
N MET A 12 11.02 12.81 0.28
CA MET A 12 10.67 13.04 1.69
C MET A 12 10.30 14.51 1.92
N LEU A 13 9.04 14.78 2.31
CA LEU A 13 8.57 16.14 2.59
C LEU A 13 8.75 16.55 4.06
N GLY A 14 8.75 15.56 4.96
CA GLY A 14 8.81 15.77 6.40
C GLY A 14 8.76 14.46 7.17
N HIS A 15 8.49 14.53 8.48
CA HIS A 15 8.42 13.34 9.33
C HIS A 15 7.35 12.36 8.85
N TYR A 16 7.81 11.26 8.24
CA TYR A 16 6.98 10.18 7.70
C TYR A 16 6.01 10.59 6.58
N ASN A 17 6.17 11.77 5.99
CA ASN A 17 5.38 12.20 4.83
C ASN A 17 6.23 12.11 3.56
N TRP A 18 5.75 11.31 2.62
CA TRP A 18 6.45 11.02 1.37
C TRP A 18 5.59 11.41 0.19
N ARG A 19 6.21 11.96 -0.84
CA ARG A 19 5.58 12.26 -2.13
C ARG A 19 6.09 11.30 -3.18
N VAL A 20 5.18 10.72 -3.95
CA VAL A 20 5.50 9.92 -5.15
C VAL A 20 6.14 10.83 -6.19
N HIS A 21 7.41 10.58 -6.51
CA HIS A 21 8.20 11.37 -7.46
C HIS A 21 8.02 10.90 -8.91
N GLU A 22 7.83 9.60 -9.09
CA GLU A 22 7.52 8.99 -10.39
C GLU A 22 6.27 8.12 -10.27
N PRO A 23 5.41 8.09 -11.31
CA PRO A 23 4.22 7.26 -11.29
C PRO A 23 4.59 5.79 -11.12
N PHE A 24 3.76 5.10 -10.35
CA PHE A 24 4.01 3.72 -9.96
C PHE A 24 2.71 2.93 -10.02
N ALA A 25 2.78 1.73 -10.59
CA ALA A 25 1.61 0.93 -10.89
C ALA A 25 1.66 -0.47 -10.25
N PHE A 26 0.48 -0.94 -9.86
CA PHE A 26 0.21 -2.31 -9.45
C PHE A 26 -0.80 -2.96 -10.39
N TYR A 27 -0.38 -4.02 -11.06
CA TYR A 27 -1.22 -4.79 -11.98
C TYR A 27 -1.86 -5.93 -11.21
N LEU A 28 -3.19 -6.06 -11.29
CA LEU A 28 -3.97 -7.09 -10.61
C LEU A 28 -4.20 -8.32 -11.51
N SER A 29 -4.05 -8.17 -12.83
CA SER A 29 -4.24 -9.23 -13.83
C SER A 29 -3.02 -9.36 -14.76
N ASP A 30 -2.82 -10.55 -15.35
CA ASP A 30 -1.69 -10.81 -16.27
C ASP A 30 -1.88 -10.12 -17.64
N ASP A 31 -3.12 -9.92 -18.05
CA ASP A 31 -3.50 -9.28 -19.31
C ASP A 31 -3.49 -7.75 -19.25
N ASN A 32 -3.08 -7.18 -18.12
CA ASN A 32 -3.06 -5.74 -17.83
C ASN A 32 -4.44 -5.05 -17.94
N SER A 33 -5.54 -5.81 -17.86
CA SER A 33 -6.90 -5.25 -17.89
C SER A 33 -7.29 -4.53 -16.60
N ASP A 34 -6.68 -4.88 -15.46
CA ASP A 34 -6.90 -4.21 -14.18
C ASP A 34 -5.57 -3.73 -13.58
N VAL A 35 -5.40 -2.41 -13.54
CA VAL A 35 -4.20 -1.72 -13.07
C VAL A 35 -4.57 -0.56 -12.15
N ILE A 36 -3.81 -0.41 -11.08
CA ILE A 36 -3.88 0.76 -10.20
C ILE A 36 -2.60 1.55 -10.37
N GLU A 37 -2.72 2.73 -10.94
CA GLU A 37 -1.62 3.68 -11.12
C GLU A 37 -1.73 4.79 -10.08
N VAL A 38 -0.66 4.97 -9.30
CA VAL A 38 -0.51 6.07 -8.35
C VAL A 38 0.23 7.20 -9.05
N PRO A 39 -0.38 8.39 -9.19
CA PRO A 39 0.21 9.49 -9.94
C PRO A 39 1.37 10.15 -9.19
N VAL A 40 2.22 10.83 -9.95
CA VAL A 40 3.22 11.76 -9.40
C VAL A 40 2.53 12.80 -8.53
N GLY A 41 3.15 13.15 -7.40
CA GLY A 41 2.63 14.13 -6.46
C GLY A 41 1.71 13.56 -5.38
N PHE A 42 1.28 12.29 -5.47
CA PHE A 42 0.52 11.65 -4.39
C PHE A 42 1.34 11.63 -3.09
N VAL A 43 0.71 11.97 -1.97
CA VAL A 43 1.34 12.01 -0.65
C VAL A 43 0.85 10.84 0.18
N THR A 44 1.77 10.12 0.81
CA THR A 44 1.54 8.90 1.58
C THR A 44 2.36 8.93 2.87
N ASP A 45 1.84 8.32 3.93
CA ASP A 45 2.56 8.06 5.17
C ASP A 45 3.12 6.63 5.29
N LEU A 46 3.03 5.88 4.18
CA LEU A 46 3.31 4.46 4.08
C LEU A 46 2.39 3.64 4.98
N ALA A 47 2.91 2.97 6.00
CA ALA A 47 2.08 2.25 6.95
C ALA A 47 2.00 3.01 8.27
N THR A 48 0.82 3.54 8.56
CA THR A 48 0.48 4.04 9.90
C THR A 48 0.40 2.89 10.91
N VAL A 49 1.53 2.62 11.56
CA VAL A 49 1.68 1.59 12.60
C VAL A 49 2.01 2.24 13.94
N PRO A 50 1.35 1.88 15.05
CA PRO A 50 1.74 2.36 16.38
C PRO A 50 3.19 2.01 16.72
N ARG A 51 3.95 2.98 17.28
CA ARG A 51 5.40 2.85 17.53
C ARG A 51 5.83 1.59 18.27
N ILE A 52 5.01 1.10 19.21
CA ILE A 52 5.30 -0.13 19.98
C ILE A 52 5.46 -1.36 19.08
N PHE A 53 4.88 -1.36 17.88
CA PHE A 53 4.96 -2.47 16.93
C PHE A 53 6.09 -2.33 15.90
N TRP A 54 6.84 -1.23 15.88
CA TRP A 54 7.83 -0.94 14.82
C TRP A 54 8.99 -1.93 14.75
N ILE A 55 9.32 -2.60 15.86
CA ILE A 55 10.33 -3.68 15.87
C ILE A 55 9.93 -4.79 14.89
N LEU A 56 8.63 -5.06 14.74
CA LEU A 56 8.10 -6.10 13.87
C LEU A 56 7.53 -5.55 12.56
N LEU A 57 6.98 -4.33 12.60
CA LEU A 57 6.21 -3.68 11.56
C LEU A 57 6.65 -2.21 11.41
N PRO A 58 7.86 -1.93 10.90
CA PRO A 58 8.29 -0.56 10.66
C PRO A 58 7.51 0.06 9.48
N PRO A 59 7.13 1.35 9.54
CA PRO A 59 6.30 2.01 8.52
C PRO A 59 6.78 1.83 7.07
N ASP A 60 8.10 1.78 6.88
CA ASP A 60 8.82 1.65 5.61
C ASP A 60 9.28 0.21 5.29
N GLY A 61 8.62 -0.79 5.89
CA GLY A 61 8.96 -2.20 5.68
C GLY A 61 8.75 -2.70 4.25
N LYS A 62 9.01 -4.01 4.04
CA LYS A 62 8.89 -4.69 2.72
C LYS A 62 7.52 -4.51 2.02
N TYR A 63 6.50 -4.13 2.77
CA TYR A 63 5.14 -3.86 2.31
C TYR A 63 4.89 -2.42 1.85
N ALA A 64 5.87 -1.50 1.94
CA ALA A 64 5.69 -0.07 1.66
C ALA A 64 5.06 0.21 0.29
N LYS A 65 5.46 -0.50 -0.76
CA LYS A 65 4.83 -0.41 -2.09
C LYS A 65 3.34 -0.73 -2.07
N ALA A 66 2.92 -1.75 -1.32
CA ALA A 66 1.52 -2.09 -1.17
C ALA A 66 0.77 -1.05 -0.34
N ALA A 67 1.44 -0.43 0.65
CA ALA A 67 0.88 0.63 1.46
C ALA A 67 0.58 1.89 0.62
N ILE A 68 1.49 2.29 -0.27
CA ILE A 68 1.26 3.40 -1.22
C ILE A 68 0.00 3.18 -2.08
N ILE A 69 -0.18 1.95 -2.60
CA ILE A 69 -1.40 1.59 -3.34
C ILE A 69 -2.64 1.70 -2.44
N HIS A 70 -2.55 1.19 -1.21
CA HIS A 70 -3.66 1.16 -0.25
C HIS A 70 -4.11 2.58 0.14
N ASP A 71 -3.16 3.45 0.49
CA ASP A 71 -3.41 4.86 0.81
C ASP A 71 -4.10 5.57 -0.37
N TYR A 72 -3.57 5.38 -1.59
CA TYR A 72 -4.14 6.00 -2.77
C TYR A 72 -5.59 5.57 -3.02
N LEU A 73 -5.88 4.27 -2.86
CA LEU A 73 -7.24 3.75 -2.94
C LEU A 73 -8.13 4.31 -1.83
N TYR A 74 -7.61 4.45 -0.61
CA TYR A 74 -8.35 4.93 0.56
C TYR A 74 -8.72 6.41 0.47
N ASP A 75 -7.77 7.26 0.07
CA ASP A 75 -7.96 8.70 -0.01
C ASP A 75 -8.95 9.09 -1.12
N ASN A 76 -8.89 8.38 -2.25
CA ASN A 76 -9.65 8.72 -3.46
C ASN A 76 -10.93 7.91 -3.65
N ALA A 77 -11.25 7.01 -2.72
CA ALA A 77 -12.42 6.14 -2.78
C ALA A 77 -12.59 5.34 -4.10
N LEU A 78 -11.48 4.88 -4.71
CA LEU A 78 -11.47 4.30 -6.06
C LEU A 78 -12.03 2.88 -6.17
N ARG A 79 -12.18 2.16 -5.05
CA ARG A 79 -12.71 0.80 -4.97
C ARG A 79 -13.64 0.69 -3.77
N THR A 80 -14.13 -0.49 -3.41
CA THR A 80 -14.71 -0.63 -2.06
C THR A 80 -13.59 -0.75 -1.02
N LYS A 81 -13.85 -0.37 0.24
CA LYS A 81 -12.93 -0.63 1.36
C LYS A 81 -12.46 -2.10 1.38
N TYR A 82 -13.38 -3.03 1.16
CA TYR A 82 -13.08 -4.46 1.14
C TYR A 82 -12.08 -4.83 0.03
N GLU A 83 -12.27 -4.30 -1.17
CA GLU A 83 -11.36 -4.52 -2.28
C GLU A 83 -10.00 -3.87 -2.04
N ALA A 84 -9.95 -2.64 -1.53
CA ALA A 84 -8.69 -1.99 -1.18
C ALA A 84 -7.88 -2.80 -0.17
N ASP A 85 -8.53 -3.31 0.89
CA ASP A 85 -7.88 -4.17 1.89
C ASP A 85 -7.38 -5.49 1.29
N ARG A 86 -8.14 -6.07 0.35
CA ARG A 86 -7.75 -7.30 -0.38
C ARG A 86 -6.56 -7.05 -1.31
N ILE A 87 -6.54 -5.93 -2.01
CA ILE A 87 -5.45 -5.51 -2.89
C ILE A 87 -4.18 -5.27 -2.09
N PHE A 88 -4.29 -4.71 -0.88
CA PHE A 88 -3.15 -4.57 0.03
C PHE A 88 -2.56 -5.93 0.44
N LEU A 89 -3.41 -6.89 0.81
CA LEU A 89 -2.97 -8.26 1.10
C LEU A 89 -2.28 -8.93 -0.08
N ASP A 90 -2.79 -8.69 -1.29
CA ASP A 90 -2.22 -9.22 -2.52
C ASP A 90 -0.87 -8.56 -2.87
N GLY A 91 -0.77 -7.24 -2.78
CA GLY A 91 0.49 -6.52 -2.92
C GLY A 91 1.57 -7.01 -1.96
N MET A 92 1.22 -7.24 -0.69
CA MET A 92 2.13 -7.85 0.29
C MET A 92 2.54 -9.29 -0.09
N THR A 93 1.66 -10.03 -0.74
CA THR A 93 1.95 -11.38 -1.24
C THR A 93 2.98 -11.34 -2.35
N VAL A 94 2.80 -10.45 -3.33
CA VAL A 94 3.74 -10.21 -4.43
C VAL A 94 5.11 -9.77 -3.91
N LEU A 95 5.13 -8.90 -2.90
CA LEU A 95 6.36 -8.44 -2.25
C LEU A 95 7.02 -9.52 -1.38
N GLY A 96 6.43 -10.71 -1.26
CA GLY A 96 6.98 -11.80 -0.45
C GLY A 96 7.07 -11.43 1.03
N VAL A 97 6.09 -10.68 1.54
CA VAL A 97 5.94 -10.41 2.98
C VAL A 97 5.52 -11.72 3.68
N PRO A 98 6.13 -12.10 4.81
CA PRO A 98 5.79 -13.34 5.51
C PRO A 98 4.28 -13.45 5.78
N LYS A 99 3.71 -14.66 5.59
CA LYS A 99 2.26 -14.91 5.67
C LYS A 99 1.63 -14.39 6.96
N TRP A 100 2.26 -14.61 8.10
CA TRP A 100 1.76 -14.14 9.40
C TRP A 100 1.68 -12.60 9.45
N LYS A 101 2.70 -11.92 8.91
CA LYS A 101 2.82 -10.45 8.93
C LYS A 101 1.73 -9.81 8.07
N ARG A 102 1.56 -10.28 6.84
CA ARG A 102 0.52 -9.76 5.93
C ARG A 102 -0.90 -10.05 6.44
N ILE A 103 -1.14 -11.17 7.13
CA ILE A 103 -2.45 -11.46 7.72
C ILE A 103 -2.76 -10.50 8.87
N VAL A 104 -1.80 -10.25 9.76
CA VAL A 104 -1.96 -9.29 10.86
C VAL A 104 -2.28 -7.90 10.31
N MET A 105 -1.50 -7.43 9.33
CA MET A 105 -1.71 -6.13 8.71
C MET A 105 -3.07 -6.04 7.98
N TYR A 106 -3.46 -7.08 7.24
CA TYR A 106 -4.77 -7.15 6.58
C TYR A 106 -5.94 -7.09 7.58
N LEU A 107 -5.86 -7.83 8.68
CA LEU A 107 -6.88 -7.78 9.73
C LEU A 107 -6.93 -6.41 10.41
N ALA A 108 -5.77 -5.78 10.64
CA ALA A 108 -5.71 -4.45 11.21
C ALA A 108 -6.45 -3.41 10.33
N VAL A 109 -6.18 -3.36 9.03
CA VAL A 109 -6.90 -2.44 8.12
C VAL A 109 -8.37 -2.82 7.96
N ARG A 110 -8.72 -4.11 8.01
CA ARG A 110 -10.14 -4.54 7.96
C ARG A 110 -10.96 -4.03 9.14
N LEU A 111 -10.40 -4.09 10.34
CA LEU A 111 -11.09 -3.74 11.60
C LEU A 111 -11.00 -2.25 11.93
N PHE A 112 -9.86 -1.61 11.67
CA PHE A 112 -9.57 -0.25 12.14
C PHE A 112 -9.36 0.76 11.02
N GLY A 113 -9.15 0.31 9.77
CA GLY A 113 -8.93 1.19 8.63
C GLY A 113 -10.16 2.06 8.38
N ARG A 114 -9.94 3.37 8.26
CA ARG A 114 -10.91 4.38 7.88
C ARG A 114 -10.33 5.17 6.71
N GLY A 115 -11.13 5.51 5.73
CA GLY A 115 -10.74 6.29 4.55
C GLY A 115 -11.95 7.08 4.06
N SER A 116 -11.92 7.54 2.81
CA SER A 116 -13.04 8.24 2.16
C SER A 116 -14.25 7.33 1.84
N TYR A 117 -14.40 6.23 2.58
CA TYR A 117 -15.41 5.16 2.40
C TYR A 117 -16.47 5.15 3.50
#